data_AF-A0A1V1NS07-F1
#
_entry.id   AF-A0A1V1NS07-F1
#
_cell.length_a   1.000
_cell.length_b   1.000
_cell.length_c   1.000
_cell.angle_alpha   90.00
_cell.angle_beta   90.00
_cell.angle_gamma   90.00
#
_symmetry.space_group_name_H-M   'P 1'
#
loop_
_entity.id
_entity.type
_entity.pdbx_description
1 polymer ?
#
loop_
_entity_poly.entity_id
_entity_poly.type
_entity_poly.pdbx_seq_one_letter_code
_entity_poly.pdbx_strand_id
1 'polypeptide(L)'
;YQKEQVDVTIGEDMIITLLQAGNITGQVLGENGELEGVLIELESESMPNFYLNVITDLDGRFTFNQVPIEYNGVTLSDYIVTVNGDDFGYPNQTKAQLKSGASVVITLDRSSQSQIKGTVLDFKEKPMPSGGENYVTIKVYTEDFKFVKTVSNAVSTDGSSTFQIDGLTPGLSYNLAFYPYGGNNFPSFDFHLFETGKTYTFIFKQGTW
;
A
#
# COMPACT_ATOMS: atom_id res chain seq x y z
N TYR A 1 -14.61 -6.90 24.28
CA TYR A 1 -14.27 -7.18 25.68
C TYR A 1 -13.89 -8.64 25.81
N GLN A 2 -12.59 -8.96 25.95
CA GLN A 2 -12.22 -10.29 26.43
C GLN A 2 -12.62 -10.37 27.90
N LYS A 3 -13.41 -11.38 28.26
CA LYS A 3 -13.68 -11.73 29.65
C LYS A 3 -12.48 -12.54 30.12
N GLU A 4 -11.58 -11.94 30.89
CA GLU A 4 -10.70 -12.72 31.73
C GLU A 4 -11.48 -13.19 32.95
N GLN A 5 -11.62 -14.51 33.08
CA GLN A 5 -12.08 -15.13 34.30
C GLN A 5 -10.85 -15.32 35.19
N VAL A 6 -10.74 -14.48 36.22
CA VAL A 6 -9.72 -14.63 37.25
C VAL A 6 -10.32 -15.50 38.35
N ASP A 7 -9.72 -16.67 38.57
CA ASP A 7 -10.07 -17.49 39.73
C ASP A 7 -9.51 -16.81 40.98
N VAL A 8 -10.39 -16.49 41.93
CA VAL A 8 -10.04 -15.77 43.16
C VAL A 8 -10.33 -16.69 44.34
N THR A 9 -9.34 -16.90 45.19
CA THR A 9 -9.52 -17.68 46.41
C THR A 9 -10.13 -16.81 47.51
N ILE A 10 -11.05 -17.36 48.30
CA ILE A 10 -11.63 -16.66 49.45
C ILE A 10 -10.50 -16.29 50.43
N GLY A 11 -10.32 -14.99 50.69
CA GLY A 11 -9.31 -14.46 51.60
C GLY A 11 -8.06 -13.88 50.92
N GLU A 12 -7.97 -13.92 49.59
CA GLU A 12 -6.91 -13.26 48.82
C GLU A 12 -7.39 -11.89 48.29
N ASP A 13 -6.48 -10.91 48.25
CA ASP A 13 -6.76 -9.60 47.69
C ASP A 13 -6.84 -9.69 46.16
N MET A 14 -7.95 -9.19 45.59
CA MET A 14 -8.10 -9.02 44.15
C MET A 14 -7.52 -7.66 43.73
N ILE A 15 -6.49 -7.68 42.88
CA ILE A 15 -5.96 -6.47 42.25
C ILE A 15 -6.54 -6.35 40.85
N ILE A 16 -7.43 -5.37 40.65
CA ILE A 16 -7.92 -4.98 39.33
C ILE A 16 -7.10 -3.77 38.87
N THR A 17 -6.25 -3.96 37.86
CA THR A 17 -5.52 -2.86 37.23
C THR A 17 -6.34 -2.30 36.07
N LEU A 18 -6.90 -1.11 36.24
CA LEU A 18 -7.47 -0.35 35.12
C LEU A 18 -6.31 0.24 34.30
N LEU A 19 -6.10 -0.30 33.10
CA LEU A 19 -5.11 0.27 32.18
C LEU A 19 -5.58 1.65 31.73
N GLN A 20 -4.78 2.67 32.01
CA GLN A 20 -5.03 4.00 31.46
C GLN A 20 -4.80 3.94 29.96
N ALA A 21 -5.82 4.34 29.20
CA ALA A 21 -5.77 4.33 27.75
C ALA A 21 -6.15 5.71 27.22
N GLY A 22 -5.39 6.18 26.23
CA GLY A 22 -5.64 7.42 25.51
C GLY A 22 -6.08 7.14 24.07
N ASN A 23 -5.81 8.11 23.20
CA ASN A 23 -6.12 8.03 21.78
C ASN A 23 -4.89 8.40 20.94
N ILE A 24 -4.81 7.91 19.71
CA ILE A 24 -3.95 8.49 18.69
C ILE A 24 -4.86 8.95 17.57
N THR A 25 -4.75 10.21 17.19
CA THR A 25 -5.57 10.83 16.15
C THR A 25 -4.72 11.20 14.96
N GLY A 26 -5.34 11.38 13.81
CA GLY A 26 -4.63 11.99 12.69
C GLY A 26 -5.50 12.29 11.49
N GLN A 27 -4.83 12.74 10.44
CA GLN A 27 -5.42 13.06 9.14
C GLN A 27 -4.51 12.57 8.02
N VAL A 28 -5.12 12.04 6.96
CA VAL A 28 -4.44 11.62 5.73
C VAL A 28 -4.80 12.56 4.59
N LEU A 29 -3.76 13.07 3.92
CA LEU A 29 -3.87 13.98 2.79
C LEU A 29 -3.19 13.37 1.56
N GLY A 30 -3.81 13.47 0.40
CA GLY A 30 -3.17 13.30 -0.90
C GLY A 30 -2.86 14.67 -1.54
N GLU A 31 -2.42 14.69 -2.79
CA GLU A 31 -2.15 15.96 -3.50
C GLU A 31 -3.42 16.75 -3.81
N ASN A 32 -4.56 16.05 -3.87
CA ASN A 32 -5.87 16.64 -4.17
C ASN A 32 -6.69 16.98 -2.93
N GLY A 33 -6.13 16.84 -1.73
CA GLY A 33 -6.82 17.12 -0.45
C GLY A 33 -6.97 15.89 0.43
N GLU A 34 -8.02 15.88 1.26
CA GLU A 34 -8.31 14.82 2.21
C GLU A 34 -8.62 13.47 1.51
N LEU A 35 -8.19 12.36 2.12
CA LEU A 35 -8.45 11.01 1.59
C LEU A 35 -9.37 10.22 2.52
N GLU A 36 -10.62 10.03 2.10
CA GLU A 36 -11.61 9.13 2.72
C GLU A 36 -11.31 7.66 2.39
N GLY A 37 -11.60 6.75 3.32
CA GLY A 37 -11.60 5.32 3.04
C GLY A 37 -10.23 4.65 3.10
N VAL A 38 -9.20 5.35 3.56
CA VAL A 38 -7.82 4.84 3.66
C VAL A 38 -7.69 3.98 4.93
N LEU A 39 -7.18 2.76 4.77
CA LEU A 39 -6.89 1.87 5.90
C LEU A 39 -5.65 2.37 6.66
N ILE A 40 -5.80 2.53 7.96
CA ILE A 40 -4.75 2.95 8.89
C ILE A 40 -4.54 1.85 9.91
N GLU A 41 -3.29 1.47 10.13
CA GLU A 41 -2.88 0.42 11.06
C GLU A 41 -2.02 1.03 12.16
N LEU A 42 -2.14 0.50 13.38
CA LEU A 42 -1.38 0.92 14.55
C LEU A 42 -0.79 -0.31 15.24
N GLU A 43 0.53 -0.31 15.39
CA GLU A 43 1.30 -1.34 16.09
C GLU A 43 2.17 -0.70 17.18
N SER A 44 2.71 -1.50 18.11
CA SER A 44 3.71 -1.06 19.09
C SER A 44 4.88 -2.03 19.11
N GLU A 45 6.11 -1.50 19.06
CA GLU A 45 7.34 -2.30 19.07
C GLU A 45 7.50 -3.11 20.37
N SER A 46 7.04 -2.58 21.51
CA SER A 46 7.12 -3.21 22.83
C SER A 46 5.95 -4.15 23.14
N MET A 47 4.86 -4.09 22.36
CA MET A 47 3.67 -4.93 22.54
C MET A 47 3.44 -5.81 21.31
N PRO A 48 4.06 -7.01 21.23
CA PRO A 48 4.10 -7.83 20.01
C PRO A 48 2.73 -8.35 19.50
N ASN A 49 1.67 -8.24 20.30
CA ASN A 49 0.31 -8.62 19.92
C ASN A 49 -0.66 -7.43 19.89
N PHE A 50 -0.15 -6.20 20.05
CA PHE A 50 -0.96 -5.01 19.94
C PHE A 50 -1.08 -4.59 18.48
N TYR A 51 -2.29 -4.66 17.96
CA TYR A 51 -2.62 -4.23 16.62
C TYR A 51 -4.03 -3.64 16.62
N LEU A 52 -4.18 -2.44 16.08
CA LEU A 52 -5.46 -1.80 15.82
C LEU A 52 -5.51 -1.36 14.36
N ASN A 53 -6.70 -1.31 13.78
CA ASN A 53 -6.91 -0.66 12.49
C ASN A 53 -8.18 0.19 12.50
N VAL A 54 -8.19 1.22 11.65
CA VAL A 54 -9.32 2.12 11.41
C VAL A 54 -9.30 2.55 9.95
N ILE A 55 -10.40 3.14 9.49
CA ILE A 55 -10.53 3.71 8.15
C ILE A 55 -10.75 5.22 8.31
N THR A 56 -10.15 6.02 7.43
CA THR A 56 -10.36 7.48 7.45
C THR A 56 -11.79 7.86 7.08
N ASP A 57 -12.31 8.89 7.74
CA ASP A 57 -13.62 9.49 7.44
C ASP A 57 -13.58 10.42 6.20
N LEU A 58 -14.72 11.07 5.92
CA LEU A 58 -14.89 12.02 4.80
C LEU A 58 -13.90 13.20 4.83
N ASP A 59 -13.40 13.56 6.01
CA ASP A 59 -12.41 14.64 6.18
C ASP A 59 -10.97 14.07 6.21
N GLY A 60 -10.80 12.80 5.83
CA GLY A 60 -9.53 12.08 5.87
C GLY A 60 -9.01 11.83 7.28
N ARG A 61 -9.85 11.97 8.32
CA ARG A 61 -9.42 11.85 9.72
C ARG A 61 -9.58 10.44 10.23
N PHE A 62 -8.73 10.08 11.19
CA PHE A 62 -8.80 8.80 11.88
C PHE A 62 -8.57 8.98 13.38
N THR A 63 -9.06 8.02 14.16
CA THR A 63 -8.84 7.98 15.61
C THR A 63 -8.75 6.54 16.10
N PHE A 64 -7.57 6.18 16.60
CA PHE A 64 -7.39 4.99 17.42
C PHE A 64 -7.81 5.30 18.86
N ASN A 65 -8.82 4.57 19.34
CA ASN A 65 -9.25 4.65 20.73
C ASN A 65 -8.56 3.55 21.54
N GLN A 66 -8.51 3.75 22.87
CA GLN A 66 -7.99 2.75 23.81
C GLN A 66 -6.52 2.39 23.57
N VAL A 67 -5.71 3.37 23.16
CA VAL A 67 -4.26 3.19 22.98
C VAL A 67 -3.60 3.18 24.36
N PRO A 68 -3.00 2.05 24.80
CA PRO A 68 -2.36 1.97 26.11
C PRO A 68 -1.34 3.07 26.34
N ILE A 69 -1.24 3.56 27.57
CA ILE A 69 -0.23 4.55 27.94
C ILE A 69 1.01 3.85 28.50
N GLU A 70 0.82 2.71 29.16
CA GLU A 70 1.88 1.92 29.79
C GLU A 70 1.72 0.43 29.49
N TYR A 71 2.85 -0.28 29.48
CA TYR A 71 2.91 -1.73 29.43
C TYR A 71 3.99 -2.22 30.39
N ASN A 72 3.63 -3.12 31.31
CA ASN A 72 4.52 -3.61 32.37
C ASN A 72 5.19 -2.50 33.21
N GLY A 73 4.45 -1.42 33.48
CA GLY A 73 4.95 -0.27 34.26
C GLY A 73 5.91 0.65 33.49
N VAL A 74 6.06 0.46 32.18
CA VAL A 74 6.86 1.33 31.30
C VAL A 74 5.92 2.13 30.42
N THR A 75 6.11 3.46 30.37
CA THR A 75 5.37 4.34 29.46
C THR A 75 5.72 4.04 28.01
N LEU A 76 4.71 3.85 27.18
CA LEU A 76 4.85 3.54 25.76
C LEU A 76 5.01 4.80 24.92
N SER A 77 5.95 4.76 23.97
CA SER A 77 6.21 5.84 23.01
C SER A 77 6.74 5.32 21.67
N ASP A 78 6.45 4.06 21.38
CA ASP A 78 6.95 3.28 20.26
C ASP A 78 5.83 2.83 19.31
N TYR A 79 4.72 3.57 19.32
CA TYR A 79 3.63 3.30 18.41
C TYR A 79 4.03 3.65 16.98
N ILE A 80 3.63 2.80 16.05
CA ILE A 80 3.85 2.93 14.61
C ILE A 80 2.49 3.00 13.93
N VAL A 81 2.21 4.12 13.27
CA VAL A 81 1.05 4.28 12.39
C VAL A 81 1.48 4.01 10.96
N THR A 82 0.84 3.06 10.29
CA THR A 82 1.00 2.79 8.85
C THR A 82 -0.27 3.16 8.10
N VAL A 83 -0.12 3.95 7.04
CA VAL A 83 -1.19 4.36 6.13
C VAL A 83 -1.07 3.54 4.86
N ASN A 84 -2.08 2.72 4.59
CA ASN A 84 -2.13 1.90 3.39
C ASN A 84 -2.73 2.70 2.22
N GLY A 85 -1.85 3.21 1.36
CA GLY A 85 -2.21 4.05 0.22
C GLY A 85 -2.44 3.26 -1.08
N ASP A 86 -2.20 1.96 -1.09
CA ASP A 86 -2.10 1.16 -2.32
C ASP A 86 -3.41 1.15 -3.12
N ASP A 87 -4.56 1.00 -2.43
CA ASP A 87 -5.90 1.03 -3.04
C ASP A 87 -6.23 2.38 -3.70
N PHE A 88 -5.53 3.42 -3.26
CA PHE A 88 -5.64 4.78 -3.78
C PHE A 88 -4.45 5.12 -4.70
N GLY A 89 -3.61 4.17 -5.10
CA GLY A 89 -2.48 4.41 -5.99
C GLY A 89 -1.35 5.24 -5.38
N TYR A 90 -1.24 5.30 -4.05
CA TYR A 90 -0.15 5.91 -3.32
C TYR A 90 0.77 4.86 -2.70
N PRO A 91 2.07 5.13 -2.53
CA PRO A 91 2.92 4.28 -1.71
C PRO A 91 2.47 4.36 -0.24
N ASN A 92 2.56 3.23 0.47
CA ASN A 92 2.32 3.20 1.91
C ASN A 92 3.28 4.12 2.65
N GLN A 93 2.80 4.76 3.71
CA GLN A 93 3.59 5.69 4.55
C GLN A 93 3.50 5.27 6.00
N THR A 94 4.59 5.49 6.74
CA THR A 94 4.67 5.11 8.16
C THR A 94 5.16 6.27 9.01
N LYS A 95 4.56 6.41 10.20
CA LYS A 95 4.99 7.33 11.25
C LYS A 95 5.24 6.55 12.53
N ALA A 96 6.49 6.48 12.95
CA ALA A 96 6.92 5.75 14.15
C ALA A 96 7.17 6.67 15.35
N GLN A 97 7.47 6.06 16.50
CA GLN A 97 7.83 6.73 17.76
C GLN A 97 6.72 7.64 18.28
N LEU A 98 5.47 7.18 18.13
CA LEU A 98 4.29 7.87 18.62
C LEU A 98 3.95 7.40 20.04
N LYS A 99 3.26 8.25 20.79
CA LYS A 99 2.72 7.96 22.12
C LYS A 99 1.22 8.17 22.16
N SER A 100 0.56 7.55 23.11
CA SER A 100 -0.85 7.85 23.40
C SER A 100 -1.05 9.35 23.66
N GLY A 101 -2.10 9.92 23.07
CA GLY A 101 -2.38 11.35 22.98
C GLY A 101 -1.79 12.06 21.75
N ALA A 102 -1.03 11.37 20.89
CA ALA A 102 -0.47 11.98 19.69
C ALA A 102 -1.54 12.35 18.65
N SER A 103 -1.25 13.42 17.89
CA SER A 103 -1.99 13.79 16.68
C SER A 103 -1.00 13.92 15.53
N VAL A 104 -1.29 13.29 14.39
CA VAL A 104 -0.38 13.25 13.24
C VAL A 104 -1.08 13.63 11.94
N VAL A 105 -0.36 14.31 11.05
CA VAL A 105 -0.78 14.49 9.66
C VAL A 105 0.16 13.67 8.80
N ILE A 106 -0.39 12.85 7.92
CA ILE A 106 0.36 11.98 7.01
C ILE A 106 -0.04 12.35 5.59
N THR A 107 0.95 12.75 4.79
CA THR A 107 0.73 13.12 3.39
C THR A 107 1.21 11.99 2.50
N LEU A 108 0.33 11.53 1.62
CA LEU A 108 0.63 10.59 0.56
C LEU A 108 0.93 11.38 -0.71
N ASP A 109 1.99 10.99 -1.41
CA ASP A 109 2.44 11.65 -2.64
C ASP A 109 2.68 10.58 -3.72
N ARG A 110 1.96 10.69 -4.83
CA ARG A 110 2.19 9.98 -6.09
C ARG A 110 3.23 10.70 -6.92
N SER A 111 4.36 11.05 -6.31
CA SER A 111 5.46 11.71 -7.00
C SER A 111 5.82 10.92 -8.27
N SER A 112 6.40 11.57 -9.27
CA SER A 112 6.89 10.82 -10.44
C SER A 112 7.87 9.71 -10.04
N GLN A 113 8.51 9.84 -8.87
CA GLN A 113 9.42 8.86 -8.28
C GLN A 113 8.71 7.62 -7.74
N SER A 114 7.39 7.64 -7.51
CA SER A 114 6.59 6.50 -7.06
C SER A 114 5.88 5.78 -8.21
N GLN A 115 6.33 6.00 -9.45
CA GLN A 115 5.66 5.50 -10.66
C GLN A 115 6.63 4.78 -11.57
N ILE A 116 6.13 3.80 -12.32
CA ILE A 116 6.79 3.26 -13.52
C ILE A 116 5.86 3.53 -14.69
N LYS A 117 6.38 4.20 -15.72
CA LYS A 117 5.60 4.49 -16.93
C LYS A 117 6.37 4.10 -18.19
N GLY A 118 5.67 3.99 -19.30
CA GLY A 118 6.33 3.66 -20.55
C GLY A 118 5.39 3.38 -21.70
N THR A 119 5.95 2.78 -22.74
CA THR A 119 5.23 2.27 -23.90
C THR A 119 5.45 0.76 -24.04
N VAL A 120 4.44 0.05 -24.54
CA VAL A 120 4.49 -1.37 -24.86
C VAL A 120 4.36 -1.54 -26.37
N LEU A 121 5.34 -2.19 -26.99
CA LEU A 121 5.39 -2.46 -28.42
C LEU A 121 5.45 -3.97 -28.67
N ASP A 122 4.96 -4.40 -29.83
CA ASP A 122 5.14 -5.78 -30.28
C ASP A 122 6.58 -6.06 -30.73
N PHE A 123 6.88 -7.30 -31.14
CA PHE A 123 8.23 -7.67 -31.55
C PHE A 123 8.76 -6.89 -32.76
N LYS A 124 7.86 -6.28 -33.55
CA LYS A 124 8.19 -5.46 -34.72
C LYS A 124 8.19 -3.97 -34.38
N GLU A 125 8.26 -3.64 -33.08
CA GLU A 125 8.25 -2.27 -32.56
C GLU A 125 6.98 -1.50 -32.92
N LYS A 126 5.86 -2.20 -33.17
CA LYS A 126 4.59 -1.55 -33.45
C LYS A 126 3.79 -1.33 -32.17
N PRO A 127 3.14 -0.16 -32.02
CA PRO A 127 2.19 0.05 -30.94
C PRO A 127 0.97 -0.85 -31.13
N MET A 128 0.34 -1.17 -30.01
CA MET A 128 -1.00 -1.74 -29.96
C MET A 128 -1.97 -0.85 -30.75
N PRO A 129 -2.75 -1.42 -31.68
CA PRO A 129 -3.72 -0.68 -32.47
C PRO A 129 -4.75 0.05 -31.60
N SER A 130 -5.23 1.19 -32.08
CA SER A 130 -6.32 1.90 -31.44
C SER A 130 -7.64 1.14 -31.61
N GLY A 131 -8.37 0.94 -30.52
CA GLY A 131 -9.60 0.17 -30.50
C GLY A 131 -9.40 -1.34 -30.73
N GLY A 132 -10.38 -2.14 -30.32
CA GLY A 132 -10.35 -3.60 -30.45
C GLY A 132 -10.31 -4.34 -29.12
N GLU A 133 -10.05 -5.65 -29.20
CA GLU A 133 -10.03 -6.58 -28.06
C GLU A 133 -8.62 -6.83 -27.51
N ASN A 134 -7.60 -6.19 -28.08
CA ASN A 134 -6.23 -6.31 -27.62
C ASN A 134 -6.05 -5.53 -26.30
N TYR A 135 -5.46 -6.17 -25.29
CA TYR A 135 -5.10 -5.51 -24.04
C TYR A 135 -3.89 -6.17 -23.39
N VAL A 136 -3.27 -5.47 -22.45
CA VAL A 136 -2.16 -6.02 -21.65
C VAL A 136 -2.49 -5.87 -20.19
N THR A 137 -2.35 -6.95 -19.43
CA THR A 137 -2.36 -6.92 -17.96
C THR A 137 -0.93 -6.91 -17.47
N ILE A 138 -0.60 -6.04 -16.51
CA ILE A 138 0.72 -6.02 -15.88
C ILE A 138 0.59 -6.54 -14.46
N LYS A 139 1.37 -7.57 -14.10
CA LYS A 139 1.55 -7.96 -12.69
C LYS A 139 2.88 -7.41 -12.18
N VAL A 140 2.82 -6.81 -11.00
CA VAL A 140 3.94 -6.15 -10.34
C VAL A 140 4.44 -7.06 -9.23
N TYR A 141 5.73 -7.31 -9.22
CA TYR A 141 6.43 -8.03 -8.17
C TYR A 141 7.59 -7.19 -7.65
N THR A 142 7.96 -7.39 -6.39
CA THR A 142 9.22 -6.88 -5.85
C THR A 142 10.42 -7.53 -6.56
N GLU A 143 11.62 -6.98 -6.33
CA GLU A 143 12.87 -7.56 -6.87
C GLU A 143 13.07 -9.03 -6.46
N ASP A 144 12.62 -9.42 -5.26
CA ASP A 144 12.62 -10.81 -4.75
C ASP A 144 11.36 -11.62 -5.13
N PHE A 145 10.62 -11.18 -6.15
CA PHE A 145 9.45 -11.86 -6.73
C PHE A 145 8.23 -12.02 -5.79
N LYS A 146 8.12 -11.21 -4.73
CA LYS A 146 6.87 -11.13 -3.96
C LYS A 146 5.84 -10.35 -4.76
N PHE A 147 4.64 -10.89 -4.85
CA PHE A 147 3.53 -10.22 -5.55
C PHE A 147 3.17 -8.92 -4.84
N VAL A 148 3.02 -7.84 -5.62
CA VAL A 148 2.59 -6.53 -5.14
C VAL A 148 1.14 -6.29 -5.57
N LYS A 149 0.90 -6.22 -6.89
CA LYS A 149 -0.45 -5.97 -7.43
C LYS A 149 -0.60 -6.37 -8.89
N THR A 150 -1.85 -6.35 -9.37
CA THR A 150 -2.20 -6.51 -10.78
C THR A 150 -2.83 -5.22 -11.30
N VAL A 151 -2.33 -4.73 -12.43
CA VAL A 151 -2.91 -3.62 -13.19
C VAL A 151 -3.58 -4.22 -14.43
N SER A 152 -4.90 -4.38 -14.39
CA SER A 152 -5.68 -4.88 -15.51
C SER A 152 -5.85 -3.80 -16.58
N ASN A 153 -5.80 -4.18 -17.87
CA ASN A 153 -5.87 -3.25 -18.99
C ASN A 153 -4.88 -2.08 -18.85
N ALA A 154 -3.66 -2.40 -18.44
CA ALA A 154 -2.66 -1.42 -18.03
C ALA A 154 -2.14 -0.55 -19.19
N VAL A 155 -2.32 -1.00 -20.43
CA VAL A 155 -1.84 -0.31 -21.62
C VAL A 155 -3.02 0.35 -22.33
N SER A 156 -2.85 1.62 -22.71
CA SER A 156 -3.87 2.41 -23.38
C SER A 156 -4.24 1.82 -24.75
N THR A 157 -5.55 1.77 -25.01
CA THR A 157 -6.12 1.26 -26.27
C THR A 157 -6.42 2.37 -27.29
N ASP A 158 -5.86 3.56 -27.08
CA ASP A 158 -5.98 4.73 -27.96
C ASP A 158 -4.96 4.74 -29.11
N GLY A 159 -4.14 3.69 -29.21
CA GLY A 159 -3.05 3.58 -30.18
C GLY A 159 -1.71 4.12 -29.70
N SER A 160 -1.64 4.80 -28.54
CA SER A 160 -0.37 5.27 -27.98
C SER A 160 0.42 4.17 -27.28
N SER A 161 -0.27 3.10 -26.86
CA SER A 161 0.30 1.95 -26.14
C SER A 161 1.08 2.33 -24.89
N THR A 162 0.63 3.38 -24.22
CA THR A 162 1.26 3.88 -23.00
C THR A 162 0.75 3.12 -21.79
N PHE A 163 1.59 2.94 -20.77
CA PHE A 163 1.20 2.42 -19.47
C PHE A 163 1.76 3.29 -18.35
N GLN A 164 1.07 3.27 -17.21
CA GLN A 164 1.51 3.89 -15.97
C GLN A 164 1.12 3.00 -14.80
N ILE A 165 2.06 2.77 -13.90
CA ILE A 165 1.88 2.00 -12.67
C ILE A 165 2.22 2.95 -11.53
N ASP A 166 1.19 3.38 -10.81
CA ASP A 166 1.30 4.28 -9.66
C ASP A 166 1.46 3.50 -8.36
N GLY A 167 1.66 4.21 -7.23
CA GLY A 167 1.69 3.62 -5.90
C GLY A 167 2.79 2.59 -5.71
N LEU A 168 4.01 2.91 -6.16
CA LEU A 168 5.21 2.11 -5.93
C LEU A 168 6.15 2.86 -5.00
N THR A 169 6.94 2.15 -4.21
CA THR A 169 7.88 2.80 -3.30
C THR A 169 9.01 3.47 -4.09
N PRO A 170 9.24 4.78 -3.89
CA PRO A 170 10.29 5.51 -4.61
C PRO A 170 11.69 4.94 -4.43
N GLY A 171 12.45 4.92 -5.52
CA GLY A 171 13.84 4.46 -5.53
C GLY A 171 14.02 2.93 -5.51
N LEU A 172 12.92 2.16 -5.53
CA LEU A 172 12.99 0.70 -5.64
C LEU A 172 12.83 0.22 -7.09
N SER A 173 13.31 -1.00 -7.30
CA SER A 173 13.13 -1.77 -8.53
C SER A 173 12.00 -2.78 -8.39
N TYR A 174 11.21 -2.93 -9.45
CA TYR A 174 10.11 -3.87 -9.55
C TYR A 174 10.22 -4.70 -10.81
N ASN A 175 9.75 -5.92 -10.66
CA ASN A 175 9.72 -6.97 -11.62
C ASN A 175 8.32 -6.96 -12.26
N LEU A 176 8.22 -6.57 -13.53
CA LEU A 176 6.93 -6.41 -14.22
C LEU A 176 6.69 -7.53 -15.22
N ALA A 177 5.59 -8.27 -15.03
CA ALA A 177 5.11 -9.29 -15.97
C ALA A 177 4.04 -8.69 -16.89
N PHE A 178 4.33 -8.62 -18.19
CA PHE A 178 3.38 -8.18 -19.20
C PHE A 178 2.67 -9.40 -19.79
N TYR A 179 1.37 -9.51 -19.54
CA TYR A 179 0.48 -10.54 -20.09
C TYR A 179 -0.33 -9.94 -21.23
N PRO A 180 0.04 -10.20 -22.50
CA PRO A 180 -0.71 -9.75 -23.65
C PRO A 180 -1.94 -10.64 -23.87
N TYR A 181 -3.03 -10.01 -24.26
CA TYR A 181 -4.28 -10.66 -24.64
C TYR A 181 -4.72 -10.11 -25.99
N GLY A 182 -5.20 -10.99 -26.86
CA GLY A 182 -5.38 -10.68 -28.28
C GLY A 182 -4.06 -10.77 -29.07
N GLY A 183 -4.09 -10.30 -30.31
CA GLY A 183 -2.97 -10.43 -31.25
C GLY A 183 -2.60 -11.88 -31.61
N ASN A 184 -1.44 -12.05 -32.23
CA ASN A 184 -0.95 -13.33 -32.76
C ASN A 184 0.42 -13.68 -32.20
N ASN A 185 0.59 -14.92 -31.73
CA ASN A 185 1.87 -15.53 -31.35
C ASN A 185 2.65 -14.82 -30.22
N PHE A 186 1.96 -14.13 -29.32
CA PHE A 186 2.57 -13.63 -28.10
C PHE A 186 2.95 -14.79 -27.14
N PRO A 187 3.97 -14.61 -26.27
CA PRO A 187 4.18 -15.54 -25.16
C PRO A 187 3.05 -15.37 -24.13
N SER A 188 2.89 -16.34 -23.21
CA SER A 188 1.95 -16.21 -22.10
C SER A 188 2.22 -14.96 -21.26
N PHE A 189 3.49 -14.58 -21.13
CA PHE A 189 3.93 -13.29 -20.60
C PHE A 189 5.40 -13.06 -20.96
N ASP A 190 5.86 -11.82 -20.77
CA ASP A 190 7.28 -11.48 -20.79
C ASP A 190 7.58 -10.50 -19.64
N PHE A 191 8.81 -10.52 -19.13
CA PHE A 191 9.13 -10.04 -17.79
C PHE A 191 10.46 -9.31 -17.76
N HIS A 192 10.49 -8.09 -17.22
CA HIS A 192 11.72 -7.30 -17.04
C HIS A 192 11.73 -6.56 -15.69
N LEU A 193 12.92 -6.14 -15.28
CA LEU A 193 13.15 -5.31 -14.09
C LEU A 193 13.11 -3.83 -14.48
N PHE A 194 12.41 -3.04 -13.68
CA PHE A 194 12.17 -1.61 -13.90
C PHE A 194 12.36 -0.84 -12.60
N GLU A 195 12.97 0.32 -12.67
CA GLU A 195 13.12 1.23 -11.54
C GLU A 195 11.97 2.24 -11.53
N THR A 196 11.47 2.53 -10.34
CA THR A 196 10.55 3.64 -10.12
C THR A 196 11.19 4.99 -10.49
N GLY A 197 10.38 5.97 -10.87
CA GLY A 197 10.88 7.28 -11.30
C GLY A 197 11.29 7.37 -12.77
N LYS A 198 11.25 6.26 -13.52
CA LYS A 198 11.73 6.20 -14.91
C LYS A 198 10.62 5.92 -15.92
N THR A 199 10.92 6.27 -17.18
CA THR A 199 10.08 6.00 -18.35
C THR A 199 10.78 4.97 -19.24
N TYR A 200 10.03 3.97 -19.70
CA TYR A 200 10.59 2.85 -20.46
C TYR A 200 9.89 2.62 -21.79
N THR A 201 10.57 1.91 -22.69
CA THR A 201 9.94 1.25 -23.82
C THR A 201 10.14 -0.25 -23.64
N PHE A 202 9.04 -0.98 -23.55
CA PHE A 202 9.01 -2.43 -23.49
C PHE A 202 8.66 -2.98 -24.86
N ILE A 203 9.45 -3.95 -25.33
CA ILE A 203 9.25 -4.63 -26.61
C ILE A 203 9.10 -6.12 -26.28
N PHE A 204 7.97 -6.72 -26.68
CA PHE A 204 7.80 -8.16 -26.53
C PHE A 204 8.84 -8.92 -27.35
N LYS A 205 9.39 -10.00 -26.79
CA LYS A 205 10.34 -10.88 -27.51
C LYS A 205 9.75 -11.59 -28.72
N GLN A 206 8.42 -11.74 -28.76
CA GLN A 206 7.67 -12.38 -29.85
C GLN A 206 6.21 -11.90 -29.87
N GLY A 207 5.54 -12.13 -30.99
CA GLY A 207 4.11 -11.80 -31.18
C GLY A 207 3.85 -10.40 -31.74
N THR A 208 2.78 -10.28 -32.52
CA THR A 208 2.31 -9.02 -33.12
C THR A 208 0.87 -8.77 -32.74
N TRP A 209 0.49 -7.50 -32.62
CA TRP A 209 -0.89 -7.11 -32.39
C TRP A 209 -1.86 -7.54 -33.48
#